data_AF-A0A3G9IIU7-F1
#
_entry.id   AF-A0A3G9IIU7-F1
#
_cell.length_a   1.000
_cell.length_b   1.000
_cell.length_c   1.000
_cell.angle_alpha   90.00
_cell.angle_beta   90.00
_cell.angle_gamma   90.00
#
_symmetry.space_group_name_H-M   'P 1'
#
loop_
_entity.id
_entity.type
_entity.pdbx_description
1 polymer ?
#
loop_
_entity_poly.entity_id
_entity_poly.type
_entity_poly.pdbx_seq_one_letter_code
_entity_poly.pdbx_strand_id
1 'polypeptide(L)'
;MRVTWISIAIAAAALIVATCGLTAYVLMRRQAQVLELRIADLAAELDGIVDAPPAPPVPAVPNRPIITIEILNPIELASSQVRAASLVGSWKPDAITKMVYNEAAKQISSQLAEEGVVAEVLIHAAD
;
A
#
# COMPACT_ATOMS: atom_id res chain seq x y z
N MET A 1 57.82 -3.81 18.39
CA MET A 1 57.05 -2.62 17.94
C MET A 1 55.94 -2.89 16.93
N ARG A 2 55.94 -3.97 16.13
CA ARG A 2 54.90 -4.22 15.10
C ARG A 2 53.59 -4.83 15.64
N VAL A 3 53.68 -5.59 16.74
CA VAL A 3 52.53 -6.31 17.34
C VAL A 3 51.52 -5.36 18.01
N THR A 4 51.98 -4.24 18.56
CA THR A 4 51.12 -3.25 19.24
C THR A 4 50.26 -2.44 18.28
N TRP A 5 50.68 -2.26 17.02
CA TRP A 5 49.88 -1.57 16.01
C TRP A 5 48.73 -2.42 15.50
N ILE A 6 48.92 -3.74 15.42
CA ILE A 6 47.89 -4.69 14.97
C ILE A 6 46.77 -4.77 16.01
N SER A 7 47.10 -4.84 17.31
CA SER A 7 46.08 -4.87 18.37
C SER A 7 45.26 -3.57 18.44
N ILE A 8 45.89 -2.41 18.23
CA ILE A 8 45.20 -1.12 18.15
C ILE A 8 44.25 -1.09 16.94
N ALA A 9 44.68 -1.58 15.77
CA ALA A 9 43.84 -1.63 14.58
C ALA A 9 42.63 -2.55 14.75
N ILE A 10 42.80 -3.72 15.40
CA ILE A 10 41.70 -4.65 15.70
C ILE A 10 40.73 -4.03 16.69
N ALA A 11 41.22 -3.38 17.74
CA ALA A 11 40.38 -2.70 18.72
C ALA A 11 39.55 -1.56 18.09
N ALA A 12 40.17 -0.78 17.20
CA ALA A 12 39.49 0.28 16.46
C ALA A 12 38.41 -0.28 15.52
N ALA A 13 38.71 -1.36 14.79
CA ALA A 13 37.73 -2.02 13.91
C ALA A 13 36.55 -2.60 14.69
N ALA A 14 36.80 -3.25 15.83
CA ALA A 14 35.75 -3.77 16.71
C ALA A 14 34.85 -2.66 17.25
N LEU A 15 35.43 -1.51 17.62
CA LEU A 15 34.68 -0.35 18.09
C LEU A 15 33.80 0.24 16.99
N ILE A 16 34.30 0.34 15.75
CA ILE A 16 33.51 0.80 14.60
C ILE A 16 32.33 -0.14 14.35
N VAL A 17 32.56 -1.46 14.30
CA VAL A 17 31.48 -2.44 14.08
C VAL A 17 30.44 -2.37 15.20
N ALA A 18 30.87 -2.25 16.46
CA ALA A 18 29.97 -2.11 17.59
C ALA A 18 29.12 -0.83 17.50
N THR A 19 29.74 0.30 17.14
CA THR A 19 29.00 1.57 16.97
C THR A 19 28.01 1.51 15.80
N CYS A 20 28.41 0.96 14.65
CA CYS A 20 27.51 0.78 13.51
C CYS A 20 26.33 -0.13 13.86
N GLY A 21 26.59 -1.26 14.53
CA GLY A 21 25.54 -2.17 14.98
C GLY A 21 24.57 -1.51 15.96
N LEU A 22 25.10 -0.76 16.93
CA LEU A 22 24.28 -0.03 17.90
C LEU A 22 23.42 1.04 17.20
N THR A 23 23.99 1.81 16.26
CA THR A 23 23.22 2.81 15.51
C THR A 23 22.13 2.19 14.66
N ALA A 24 22.41 1.07 13.98
CA ALA A 24 21.43 0.34 13.19
C ALA A 24 20.30 -0.19 14.07
N TYR A 25 20.63 -0.76 15.24
CA TYR A 25 19.65 -1.23 16.22
C TYR A 25 18.75 -0.10 16.72
N VAL A 26 19.31 1.06 17.08
CA VAL A 26 18.53 2.22 17.54
C VAL A 26 17.61 2.74 16.45
N LEU A 27 18.10 2.85 15.20
CA LEU A 27 17.26 3.29 14.08
C LEU A 27 16.12 2.30 13.80
N MET A 28 16.41 1.00 13.81
CA MET A 28 15.41 -0.05 13.59
C MET A 28 14.36 -0.05 14.70
N ARG A 29 14.75 0.15 15.96
CA ARG A 29 13.81 0.31 17.08
C ARG A 29 12.92 1.54 16.92
N ARG A 30 13.48 2.67 16.49
CA ARG A 30 12.69 3.89 16.24
C ARG A 30 11.69 3.69 15.12
N GLN A 31 12.09 3.02 14.04
CA GLN A 31 11.18 2.69 12.94
C GLN A 31 10.05 1.75 13.39
N ALA A 32 10.37 0.73 14.21
CA ALA A 32 9.38 -0.17 14.77
C ALA A 32 8.33 0.58 15.62
N GLN A 33 8.77 1.53 16.46
CA GLN A 33 7.86 2.35 17.26
C GLN A 33 6.94 3.23 16.40
N VAL A 34 7.46 3.83 15.33
CA VAL A 34 6.64 4.62 14.39
C VAL A 34 5.62 3.74 13.68
N LEU A 35 6.00 2.50 13.34
CA LEU A 35 5.11 1.54 12.70
C LEU A 35 4.00 1.09 13.65
N GLU A 36 4.33 0.79 14.91
CA GLU A 36 3.34 0.44 15.93
C GLU A 36 2.33 1.58 16.16
N LEU A 37 2.80 2.84 16.21
CA LEU A 37 1.93 4.00 16.32
C LEU A 37 0.98 4.14 15.12
N ARG A 38 1.48 3.94 13.89
CA ARG A 38 0.64 3.96 12.68
C ARG A 38 -0.39 2.84 12.67
N ILE A 39 -0.03 1.65 13.14
CA ILE A 39 -0.97 0.53 13.24
C ILE A 39 -2.05 0.84 14.27
N ALA A 40 -1.69 1.43 15.41
CA ALA A 40 -2.66 1.83 16.43
C ALA A 40 -3.61 2.94 15.94
N ASP A 41 -3.09 3.91 15.18
CA ASP A 41 -3.87 4.99 14.58
C ASP A 41 -4.87 4.46 13.54
N LEU A 42 -4.43 3.58 12.63
CA LEU A 42 -5.31 2.90 11.67
C LEU A 42 -6.36 2.02 12.38
N ALA A 43 -5.97 1.32 13.45
CA ALA A 43 -6.90 0.49 14.20
C ALA A 43 -8.00 1.34 14.86
N ALA A 44 -7.65 2.52 15.39
CA ALA A 44 -8.60 3.46 15.96
C ALA A 44 -9.53 4.08 14.90
N GLU A 45 -9.00 4.38 13.70
CA GLU A 45 -9.79 4.85 12.57
C GLU A 45 -10.81 3.79 12.12
N LEU A 46 -10.40 2.52 12.01
CA LEU A 46 -11.30 1.41 11.67
C LEU A 46 -12.40 1.22 12.72
N ASP A 47 -12.08 1.33 14.01
CA ASP A 47 -13.08 1.21 15.09
C ASP A 47 -14.15 2.31 14.99
N GLY A 48 -13.73 3.54 14.63
CA GLY A 48 -14.65 4.65 14.36
C GLY A 48 -15.57 4.45 13.14
N ILE A 49 -15.14 3.66 12.15
CA ILE A 49 -15.98 3.29 10.99
C ILE A 49 -16.99 2.21 11.37
N VAL A 50 -16.65 1.28 12.26
CA VAL A 50 -17.57 0.25 12.76
C VAL A 50 -18.71 0.85 13.58
N ASP A 51 -18.44 1.93 14.32
CA ASP A 51 -19.43 2.68 15.11
C ASP A 51 -20.15 3.79 14.31
N ALA A 52 -19.86 3.95 13.02
CA ALA A 52 -20.50 4.94 12.18
C ALA A 52 -22.00 4.61 12.02
N PRO A 53 -22.91 5.62 12.13
CA PRO A 53 -24.32 5.41 11.86
C PRO A 53 -24.51 4.79 10.47
N PRO A 54 -25.47 3.86 10.30
CA PRO A 54 -25.73 3.26 9.00
C PRO A 54 -25.93 4.37 7.96
N ALA A 55 -25.23 4.24 6.83
CA ALA A 55 -25.28 5.22 5.75
C ALA A 55 -26.74 5.61 5.45
N PRO A 56 -27.02 6.90 5.19
CA PRO A 56 -28.37 7.34 4.87
C PRO A 56 -28.93 6.48 3.72
N PRO A 57 -30.24 6.16 3.75
CA PRO A 57 -30.85 5.34 2.72
C PRO A 57 -30.51 5.94 1.35
N VAL A 58 -29.87 5.16 0.50
CA VAL A 58 -29.63 5.55 -0.89
C VAL A 58 -31.00 5.95 -1.45
N PRO A 59 -31.18 7.19 -1.94
CA PRO A 59 -32.46 7.61 -2.49
C PRO A 59 -32.88 6.58 -3.51
N ALA A 60 -34.12 6.10 -3.43
CA ALA A 60 -34.64 5.06 -4.31
C ALA A 60 -34.53 5.52 -5.77
N VAL A 61 -33.41 5.19 -6.41
CA VAL A 61 -33.19 5.41 -7.83
C VAL A 61 -34.13 4.43 -8.56
N PRO A 62 -34.90 4.89 -9.55
CA PRO A 62 -35.88 4.07 -10.25
C PRO A 62 -35.21 2.83 -10.85
N ASN A 63 -35.51 1.65 -10.29
CA ASN A 63 -35.27 0.28 -10.79
C ASN A 63 -34.01 0.04 -11.67
N ARG A 64 -32.93 0.79 -11.46
CA ARG A 64 -31.68 0.67 -12.22
C ARG A 64 -30.72 -0.11 -11.33
N PRO A 65 -30.38 -1.36 -11.68
CA PRO A 65 -29.45 -2.15 -10.89
C PRO A 65 -28.08 -1.45 -10.92
N ILE A 66 -27.55 -1.13 -9.73
CA ILE A 66 -26.21 -0.57 -9.55
C ILE A 66 -25.31 -1.71 -9.08
N ILE A 67 -24.21 -1.93 -9.80
CA ILE A 67 -23.17 -2.90 -9.43
C ILE A 67 -21.96 -2.08 -8.97
N THR A 68 -21.64 -2.19 -7.68
CA THR A 68 -20.43 -1.58 -7.10
C THR A 68 -19.35 -2.65 -7.01
N ILE A 69 -18.17 -2.35 -7.53
CA ILE A 69 -17.00 -3.24 -7.52
C ILE A 69 -15.90 -2.54 -6.75
N GLU A 70 -15.42 -3.19 -5.69
CA GLU A 70 -14.34 -2.69 -4.84
C GLU A 70 -13.06 -3.50 -5.06
N ILE A 71 -11.94 -2.82 -5.28
CA ILE A 71 -10.61 -3.43 -5.41
C ILE A 71 -9.89 -3.27 -4.08
N LEU A 72 -9.83 -4.35 -3.31
CA LEU A 72 -9.30 -4.34 -1.94
C LEU A 72 -7.80 -3.98 -1.85
N ASN A 73 -7.00 -4.39 -2.85
CA ASN A 73 -5.57 -4.06 -2.91
C ASN A 73 -5.11 -3.84 -4.36
N PRO A 74 -5.16 -2.58 -4.87
CA PRO A 74 -4.79 -2.31 -6.24
C PRO A 74 -3.29 -2.51 -6.51
N ILE A 75 -2.43 -2.29 -5.51
CA ILE A 75 -0.97 -2.43 -5.68
C ILE A 75 -0.59 -3.90 -5.87
N GLU A 76 -1.13 -4.79 -5.03
CA GLU A 76 -0.91 -6.22 -5.19
C GLU A 76 -1.51 -6.74 -6.50
N LEU A 77 -2.70 -6.26 -6.88
CA LEU A 77 -3.33 -6.62 -8.15
C LEU A 77 -2.44 -6.25 -9.35
N ALA A 78 -1.89 -5.04 -9.38
CA ALA A 78 -0.94 -4.61 -10.41
C ALA A 78 0.32 -5.49 -10.45
N SER A 79 0.86 -5.85 -9.29
CA SER A 79 2.07 -6.68 -9.20
C SER A 79 1.88 -8.09 -9.78
N SER A 80 0.65 -8.63 -9.68
CA SER A 80 0.32 -9.97 -10.17
C SER A 80 0.10 -10.03 -11.69
N GLN A 81 -0.45 -8.97 -12.30
CA GLN A 81 -0.73 -8.91 -13.74
C GLN A 81 0.46 -8.38 -14.56
N VAL A 82 1.25 -7.46 -13.98
CA VAL A 82 2.37 -6.84 -14.67
C VAL A 82 3.67 -7.46 -14.14
N ARG A 83 4.18 -8.48 -14.85
CA ARG A 83 5.57 -8.99 -14.63
C ARG A 83 6.65 -7.90 -14.68
N ALA A 84 6.32 -6.71 -15.18
CA ALA A 84 7.19 -5.53 -15.23
C ALA A 84 7.11 -4.63 -13.98
N ALA A 85 6.26 -4.91 -12.97
CA ALA A 85 6.21 -4.14 -11.73
C ALA A 85 7.53 -4.23 -10.93
N SER A 86 8.35 -5.26 -11.16
CA SER A 86 9.71 -5.36 -10.58
C SER A 86 10.69 -4.32 -11.13
N LEU A 87 10.38 -3.65 -12.26
CA LEU A 87 11.23 -2.61 -12.88
C LEU A 87 10.83 -1.18 -12.47
N VAL A 88 9.74 -1.01 -11.71
CA VAL A 88 9.12 0.29 -11.46
C VAL A 88 9.33 0.72 -10.00
N GLY A 89 10.59 0.82 -9.59
CA GLY A 89 10.97 1.37 -8.28
C GLY A 89 10.69 2.87 -8.10
N SER A 90 9.95 3.52 -9.01
CA SER A 90 9.81 4.99 -9.07
C SER A 90 8.37 5.52 -9.18
N TRP A 91 7.35 4.67 -9.28
CA TRP A 91 5.98 5.15 -9.40
C TRP A 91 5.34 5.38 -8.03
N LYS A 92 4.65 6.52 -7.90
CA LYS A 92 3.88 6.85 -6.70
C LYS A 92 2.71 5.86 -6.56
N PRO A 93 2.37 5.41 -5.34
CA PRO A 93 1.23 4.53 -5.08
C PRO A 93 -0.05 4.99 -5.78
N ASP A 94 -0.37 6.28 -5.71
CA ASP A 94 -1.57 6.86 -6.33
C ASP A 94 -1.63 6.65 -7.85
N ALA A 95 -0.49 6.68 -8.54
CA ALA A 95 -0.44 6.49 -9.99
C ALA A 95 -0.73 5.03 -10.36
N ILE A 96 -0.22 4.08 -9.57
CA ILE A 96 -0.49 2.64 -9.74
C ILE A 96 -1.98 2.39 -9.50
N THR A 97 -2.52 2.93 -8.41
CA THR A 97 -3.94 2.82 -8.07
C THR A 97 -4.85 3.33 -9.20
N LYS A 98 -4.56 4.52 -9.75
CA LYS A 98 -5.31 5.07 -10.89
C LYS A 98 -5.22 4.20 -12.15
N MET A 99 -4.04 3.65 -12.44
CA MET A 99 -3.88 2.75 -13.57
C MET A 99 -4.74 1.50 -13.43
N VAL A 100 -4.74 0.90 -12.24
CA VAL A 100 -5.51 -0.32 -11.95
C VAL A 100 -7.00 -0.07 -12.09
N TYR A 101 -7.53 1.02 -11.54
CA TYR A 101 -8.95 1.36 -11.68
C TYR A 101 -9.34 1.62 -13.14
N ASN A 102 -8.50 2.33 -13.89
CA ASN A 102 -8.76 2.58 -15.31
C ASN A 102 -8.78 1.28 -16.12
N GLU A 103 -7.83 0.38 -15.89
CA GLU A 103 -7.78 -0.89 -16.60
C GLU A 103 -8.95 -1.80 -16.21
N ALA A 104 -9.29 -1.86 -14.92
CA ALA A 104 -10.46 -2.59 -14.44
C ALA A 104 -11.76 -2.06 -15.06
N ALA A 105 -11.97 -0.74 -15.07
CA ALA A 105 -13.15 -0.12 -15.68
C ALA A 105 -13.25 -0.46 -17.17
N LYS A 106 -12.13 -0.40 -17.89
CA LYS A 106 -12.07 -0.78 -19.30
C LYS A 106 -12.40 -2.26 -19.51
N GLN A 107 -11.81 -3.15 -18.72
CA GLN A 107 -12.07 -4.59 -18.81
C GLN A 107 -13.54 -4.92 -18.53
N ILE A 108 -14.12 -4.34 -17.47
CA ILE A 108 -15.53 -4.51 -17.12
C ILE A 108 -16.42 -3.98 -18.24
N SER A 109 -16.13 -2.79 -18.79
CA SER A 109 -16.92 -2.23 -19.89
C SER A 109 -16.91 -3.14 -21.14
N SER A 110 -15.77 -3.76 -21.45
CA SER A 110 -15.64 -4.69 -22.57
C SER A 110 -16.45 -5.96 -22.33
N GLN A 111 -16.33 -6.57 -21.15
CA GLN A 111 -17.05 -7.79 -20.80
C GLN A 111 -18.57 -7.56 -20.79
N LEU A 112 -19.04 -6.43 -20.25
CA LEU A 112 -20.46 -6.09 -20.27
C LEU A 112 -20.96 -5.90 -21.71
N ALA A 113 -20.18 -5.25 -22.57
CA ALA A 113 -20.54 -5.09 -23.98
C ALA A 113 -20.57 -6.43 -24.73
N GLU A 114 -19.65 -7.35 -24.44
CA GLU A 114 -19.64 -8.71 -25.01
C GLU A 114 -20.89 -9.52 -24.63
N GLU A 115 -21.38 -9.35 -23.42
CA GLU A 115 -22.63 -9.97 -22.93
C GLU A 115 -23.90 -9.22 -23.39
N GLY A 116 -23.76 -8.20 -24.24
CA GLY A 116 -24.88 -7.40 -24.76
C GLY A 116 -25.51 -6.45 -23.74
N VAL A 117 -24.82 -6.18 -22.62
CA VAL A 117 -25.27 -5.30 -21.55
C VAL A 117 -24.85 -3.86 -21.85
N VAL A 118 -25.84 -2.97 -21.96
CA VAL A 118 -25.61 -1.52 -22.08
C VAL A 118 -25.49 -0.93 -20.68
N ALA A 119 -24.26 -0.72 -20.21
CA ALA A 119 -23.96 -0.18 -18.90
C ALA A 119 -23.01 1.02 -18.98
N GLU A 120 -23.22 2.00 -18.10
CA GLU A 120 -22.30 3.11 -17.88
C GLU A 120 -21.36 2.73 -16.72
N VAL A 121 -20.05 2.76 -16.97
CA VAL A 121 -19.02 2.42 -15.98
C VAL A 121 -18.35 3.71 -15.51
N LEU A 122 -18.51 4.02 -14.22
CA LEU A 122 -17.96 5.22 -13.59
C LEU A 122 -17.01 4.82 -12.46
N ILE A 123 -15.84 5.45 -12.41
CA ILE A 123 -14.87 5.25 -11.33
C ILE A 123 -15.21 6.19 -10.18
N HIS A 124 -15.56 5.63 -9.03
CA HIS A 124 -15.68 6.35 -7.77
C HIS A 124 -14.46 6.01 -6.92
N ALA A 125 -13.45 6.90 -6.90
CA ALA A 125 -12.37 6.84 -5.93
C ALA A 125 -12.74 7.78 -4.77
N ALA A 126 -12.66 7.30 -3.53
CA ALA A 126 -12.65 8.18 -2.38
C ALA A 126 -11.33 8.96 -2.42
N ASP A 127 -11.41 10.29 -2.47
CA ASP A 127 -10.25 11.20 -2.42
C ASP A 127 -9.46 11.07 -1.10
#